data_AF-A0A920KN63-F1
#
_entry.id   AF-A0A920KN63-F1
#
_cell.length_a   1.000
_cell.length_b   1.000
_cell.length_c   1.000
_cell.angle_alpha   90.00
_cell.angle_beta   90.00
_cell.angle_gamma   90.00
#
_symmetry.space_group_name_H-M   'P 1'
#
loop_
_entity.id
_entity.type
_entity.pdbx_description
1 polymer ?
#
loop_
_entity_poly.entity_id
_entity_poly.type
_entity_poly.pdbx_seq_one_letter_code
_entity_poly.pdbx_strand_id
1 'polypeptide(L)' 'MQAPTQRWSRAALEDKDRIADALHGADMVFVTAGMGGGTGTGAAPIVAEVARELGILTVAVVTRPLASREKATQHRR' A
#
# COMPACT_ATOMS: atom_id res chain seq x y z
N MET A 1 -7.94 19.52 -5.78
CA MET A 1 -6.68 18.75 -5.79
C MET A 1 -6.95 17.43 -5.06
N GLN A 2 -6.97 16.30 -5.76
CA GLN A 2 -7.19 14.98 -5.13
C GLN A 2 -5.99 14.62 -4.24
N ALA A 3 -6.21 13.95 -3.10
CA ALA A 3 -5.12 13.59 -2.19
C ALA A 3 -4.09 12.68 -2.91
N PRO A 4 -2.77 12.86 -2.68
CA PRO A 4 -1.70 12.24 -3.47
C PRO A 4 -1.70 10.70 -3.47
N THR A 5 -2.43 10.07 -2.54
CA THR A 5 -2.57 8.62 -2.43
C THR A 5 -3.68 8.03 -3.30
N GLN A 6 -4.69 8.82 -3.70
CA GLN A 6 -5.87 8.28 -4.37
C GLN A 6 -5.57 7.62 -5.71
N ARG A 7 -4.58 8.14 -6.46
CA ARG A 7 -4.13 7.51 -7.70
C ARG A 7 -3.58 6.09 -7.48
N TRP A 8 -2.91 5.87 -6.36
CA TRP A 8 -2.31 4.57 -6.04
C TRP A 8 -3.33 3.60 -5.51
N SER A 9 -4.29 4.08 -4.71
CA SER A 9 -5.46 3.30 -4.30
C SER A 9 -6.26 2.85 -5.53
N ARG A 10 -6.50 3.76 -6.46
CA ARG A 10 -7.20 3.45 -7.72
C ARG A 10 -6.41 2.46 -8.58
N ALA A 11 -5.10 2.67 -8.76
CA ALA A 11 -4.27 1.73 -9.51
C ALA A 11 -4.30 0.31 -8.91
N ALA A 12 -4.21 0.20 -7.58
CA ALA A 12 -4.32 -1.09 -6.90
C ALA A 12 -5.72 -1.72 -7.03
N LEU A 13 -6.78 -0.90 -7.08
CA LEU A 13 -8.14 -1.38 -7.35
C LEU A 13 -8.30 -1.89 -8.79
N GLU A 14 -7.71 -1.19 -9.76
CA GLU A 14 -7.72 -1.60 -11.17
C GLU A 14 -6.95 -2.92 -11.38
N ASP A 15 -5.91 -3.18 -10.59
CA ASP A 15 -5.13 -4.42 -10.62
C ASP A 15 -5.58 -5.47 -9.57
N LYS A 16 -6.79 -5.35 -8.99
CA LYS A 16 -7.25 -6.27 -7.92
C LYS A 16 -7.15 -7.76 -8.31
N ASP A 17 -7.56 -8.12 -9.51
CA ASP A 17 -7.53 -9.51 -9.98
C ASP A 17 -6.09 -10.03 -10.09
N ARG A 18 -5.18 -9.20 -10.59
CA ARG A 18 -3.75 -9.53 -10.67
C ARG A 18 -3.12 -9.71 -9.30
N ILE A 19 -3.53 -8.90 -8.33
CA ILE A 19 -3.10 -9.05 -6.93
C ILE A 19 -3.62 -10.38 -6.39
N ALA A 20 -4.89 -10.72 -6.63
CA ALA A 20 -5.47 -11.97 -6.16
C ALA A 20 -4.76 -13.20 -6.75
N ASP A 21 -4.52 -13.20 -8.07
CA ASP A 21 -3.80 -14.26 -8.77
C ASP A 21 -2.38 -14.45 -8.21
N ALA A 22 -1.69 -13.34 -7.91
CA ALA A 22 -0.34 -13.39 -7.35
C ALA A 22 -0.28 -13.94 -5.91
N LEU A 23 -1.39 -13.87 -5.16
CA LEU A 23 -1.47 -14.31 -3.77
C LEU A 23 -2.11 -15.71 -3.63
N HIS A 24 -2.68 -16.26 -4.70
CA HIS A 24 -3.40 -17.52 -4.66
C HIS A 24 -2.52 -18.67 -4.18
N GLY A 25 -3.01 -19.42 -3.19
CA GLY A 25 -2.31 -20.57 -2.60
C GLY A 25 -1.31 -20.23 -1.48
N ALA A 26 -1.17 -18.96 -1.10
CA ALA A 26 -0.38 -18.60 0.07
C ALA A 26 -1.16 -18.87 1.37
N ASP A 27 -0.52 -19.50 2.35
CA ASP A 27 -1.09 -19.64 3.70
C ASP A 27 -0.99 -18.33 4.51
N MET A 28 0.06 -17.55 4.24
CA MET A 28 0.37 -16.31 4.95
C MET A 28 1.03 -15.29 4.03
N VAL A 29 0.66 -14.01 4.20
CA VAL A 29 1.21 -12.87 3.45
C VAL A 29 1.68 -11.78 4.41
N PHE A 30 2.88 -11.26 4.15
CA PHE A 30 3.42 -10.09 4.81
C PHE A 30 3.35 -8.87 3.89
N VAL A 31 2.58 -7.86 4.27
CA VAL A 31 2.47 -6.59 3.54
C VAL A 31 3.40 -5.57 4.20
N THR A 32 4.50 -5.22 3.54
CA THR A 32 5.43 -4.19 4.02
C THR A 32 5.24 -2.88 3.28
N ALA A 33 5.06 -1.77 4.00
CA ALA A 33 4.88 -0.47 3.38
C ALA A 33 5.36 0.69 4.27
N GLY A 34 5.97 1.69 3.62
CA GLY A 34 6.19 3.00 4.24
C GLY A 34 4.95 3.87 4.16
N MET A 35 4.47 4.34 5.31
CA MET A 35 3.42 5.35 5.37
C MET A 35 4.02 6.74 5.10
N GLY A 36 3.35 7.59 4.34
CA GLY A 36 3.85 8.94 4.02
C GLY A 36 3.34 9.58 2.73
N GLY A 37 2.36 8.98 2.04
CA GLY A 37 1.70 9.58 0.88
C GLY A 37 2.12 9.02 -0.48
N GLY A 38 3.03 8.04 -0.52
CA GLY A 38 3.45 7.34 -1.73
C GLY A 38 2.58 6.12 -2.06
N THR A 39 3.07 5.28 -2.98
CA THR A 39 2.37 4.06 -3.42
C THR A 39 2.05 3.13 -2.26
N GLY A 40 3.00 2.89 -1.35
CA GLY A 40 2.75 2.04 -0.18
C GLY A 40 1.59 2.52 0.69
N THR A 41 1.41 3.84 0.84
CA THR A 41 0.29 4.38 1.62
C THR A 41 -1.06 4.19 0.92
N GLY A 42 -1.09 4.30 -0.41
CA GLY A 42 -2.33 4.19 -1.17
C GLY A 42 -2.72 2.76 -1.56
N ALA A 43 -1.74 1.90 -1.87
CA ALA A 43 -1.96 0.56 -2.42
C ALA A 43 -1.91 -0.56 -1.37
N ALA A 44 -1.09 -0.44 -0.31
CA ALA A 44 -0.94 -1.51 0.68
C ALA A 44 -2.26 -1.92 1.36
N PRO A 45 -3.21 -1.01 1.67
CA PRO A 45 -4.50 -1.40 2.22
C PRO A 45 -5.32 -2.30 1.28
N ILE A 46 -5.25 -2.05 -0.04
CA ILE A 46 -5.97 -2.82 -1.06
C ILE A 46 -5.35 -4.21 -1.18
N VAL A 47 -4.02 -4.31 -1.20
CA VAL A 47 -3.32 -5.61 -1.22
C VAL A 47 -3.66 -6.44 0.02
N ALA A 48 -3.67 -5.81 1.20
CA ALA A 48 -4.03 -6.49 2.45
C ALA A 48 -5.51 -6.91 2.47
N GLU A 49 -6.41 -6.12 1.90
CA GLU A 49 -7.82 -6.45 1.76
C GLU A 49 -8.01 -7.67 0.87
N VAL A 50 -7.39 -7.69 -0.31
CA VAL A 50 -7.45 -8.84 -1.23
C VAL A 50 -6.91 -10.12 -0.56
N ALA A 51 -5.76 -10.05 0.11
CA ALA A 51 -5.20 -11.18 0.84
C ALA A 51 -6.18 -11.73 1.89
N ARG A 52 -6.84 -10.84 2.63
CA ARG A 52 -7.83 -11.21 3.64
C ARG A 52 -9.11 -11.79 3.03
N GLU A 53 -9.58 -11.25 1.91
CA GLU A 53 -10.73 -11.79 1.15
C GLU A 53 -10.48 -13.22 0.65
N LEU A 54 -9.22 -13.54 0.32
CA LEU A 54 -8.78 -14.88 -0.05
C LEU A 54 -8.59 -15.84 1.14
N GLY A 55 -8.83 -15.39 2.38
CA GLY A 55 -8.68 -16.22 3.58
C GLY A 55 -7.23 -16.40 4.05
N ILE A 56 -6.30 -15.60 3.55
CA ILE A 56 -4.87 -15.70 3.84
C ILE A 56 -4.54 -15.01 5.17
N LEU A 57 -3.72 -15.65 6.02
CA LEU A 57 -3.22 -15.01 7.23
C LEU A 57 -2.37 -13.79 6.83
N THR A 58 -2.90 -12.59 7.08
CA THR A 58 -2.30 -11.35 6.56
C THR A 58 -1.71 -10.52 7.69
N VAL A 59 -0.41 -10.23 7.60
CA VAL A 59 0.32 -9.39 8.57
C VAL A 59 0.89 -8.17 7.86
N ALA A 60 0.56 -6.97 8.36
CA ALA A 60 1.11 -5.72 7.83
C ALA A 60 2.22 -5.18 8.73
N VAL A 61 3.40 -4.93 8.16
CA VAL A 61 4.52 -4.27 8.84
C VAL A 61 4.73 -2.92 8.18
N VAL A 62 4.35 -1.85 8.90
CA VAL A 62 4.39 -0.49 8.35
C VAL A 62 5.28 0.43 9.16
N THR A 63 6.01 1.30 8.46
CA THR A 63 6.75 2.40 9.10
C THR A 63 5.89 3.66 9.08
N ARG A 64 5.84 4.36 10.22
CA ARG A 64 5.21 5.69 10.28
C ARG A 64 6.25 6.75 9.91
N PRO A 65 5.84 7.87 9.28
CA PRO A 65 6.73 9.00 9.10
C PRO A 65 7.30 9.43 10.45
N LEU A 66 8.59 9.73 10.49
CA LEU A 66 9.21 10.37 11.65
C LEU A 66 8.57 11.76 11.82
N ALA A 67 8.26 12.14 13.07
CA ALA A 67 7.63 13.42 13.40
C ALA A 67 8.46 14.65 12.97
N SER A 68 9.76 14.44 12.72
CA SER A 68 10.73 15.48 12.35
C SER A 68 11.43 15.11 11.03
N ARG A 69 10.79 15.52 9.92
CA ARG A 69 11.53 15.87 8.70
C ARG A 69 10.66 16.84 7.91
N GLU A 70 11.09 18.10 7.88
CA GLU A 70 10.67 19.03 6.85
C GLU A 70 10.66 18.30 5.50
N LYS A 71 9.59 18.55 4.76
CA LYS A 71 9.31 18.06 3.42
C LYS A 71 10.62 17.87 2.66
N ALA A 72 10.93 16.65 2.21
CA ALA A 72 12.07 16.36 1.34
C ALA A 72 11.93 16.98 -0.07
N THR A 73 11.28 18.15 -0.21
CA THR A 73 11.14 18.89 -1.46
C THR A 73 10.89 20.38 -1.17
N GLN A 74 11.83 21.03 -0.48
CA GLN A 74 12.02 22.47 -0.62
C GLN A 74 13.37 22.70 -1.30
N HIS A 75 13.42 22.48 -2.61
CA HIS A 75 14.41 22.95 -3.60
C HIS A 75 14.60 21.91 -4.72
N ARG A 76 13.80 22.01 -5.77
CA ARG A 76 14.33 22.12 -7.13
C ARG A 76 13.50 23.19 -7.84
N ARG A 77 14.22 24.16 -8.36
CA ARG A 77 13.77 25.40 -8.99
C ARG A 77 12.77 25.16 -10.11
#